data_AF-A0A507QWL4-F1
#
_entry.id   AF-A0A507QWL4-F1
#
_cell.length_a   1.000
_cell.length_b   1.000
_cell.length_c   1.000
_cell.angle_alpha   90.00
_cell.angle_beta   90.00
_cell.angle_gamma   90.00
#
_symmetry.space_group_name_H-M   'P 1'
#
loop_
_entity.id
_entity.type
_entity.pdbx_description
1 polymer ?
#
loop_
_entity_poly.entity_id
_entity_poly.type
_entity_poly.pdbx_seq_one_letter_code
_entity_poly.pdbx_strand_id
1 'polypeptide(L)'
;MSRSYPKPLKPGSCTLRLALLPSLSPSQKTALVSSISTDIAATFIYIAKAAETGLLDSENTESLDTVIRMIKDTAISRRERLEEKVASYQRRLRRYRRKYKRRMRWVRMEFRNVVSRADLALKSRTSVGVSGSKRRGSTGEL
;
A
#
# COMPACT_ATOMS: atom_id res chain seq x y z
N MET A 1 34.25 -38.43 -6.82
CA MET A 1 33.71 -37.12 -6.38
C MET A 1 32.78 -37.34 -5.21
N SER A 2 33.19 -37.00 -3.99
CA SER A 2 32.40 -37.27 -2.78
C SER A 2 31.40 -36.14 -2.54
N ARG A 3 30.10 -36.43 -2.56
CA ARG A 3 29.07 -35.46 -2.15
C ARG A 3 29.14 -35.27 -0.64
N SER A 4 29.70 -34.14 -0.20
CA SER A 4 29.58 -33.69 1.18
C SER A 4 28.11 -33.35 1.45
N TYR A 5 27.43 -34.17 2.26
CA TYR A 5 26.11 -33.82 2.75
C TYR A 5 26.25 -32.69 3.78
N PRO A 6 25.42 -31.64 3.72
CA PRO A 6 25.44 -30.59 4.75
C PRO A 6 25.15 -31.24 6.11
N LYS A 7 26.09 -31.08 7.06
CA LYS A 7 25.94 -31.61 8.42
C LYS A 7 24.62 -31.09 9.01
N PRO A 8 23.81 -31.92 9.68
CA PRO A 8 22.55 -31.49 10.26
C PRO A 8 22.82 -30.39 11.29
N LEU A 9 22.33 -29.18 11.00
CA LEU A 9 22.48 -28.02 11.86
C LEU A 9 21.67 -28.23 13.14
N LYS A 10 22.35 -28.54 14.25
CA LYS A 10 21.73 -28.47 15.58
C LYS A 10 21.36 -26.99 15.83
N PRO A 11 20.07 -26.66 16.07
CA PRO A 11 19.66 -25.27 16.26
C PRO A 11 20.33 -24.68 17.50
N GLY A 12 20.97 -23.51 17.34
CA GLY A 12 21.58 -22.78 18.45
C GLY A 12 20.53 -22.15 19.37
N SER A 13 20.98 -21.63 20.52
CA SER A 13 20.11 -20.99 21.53
C SER A 13 19.17 -19.94 20.94
N CYS A 14 19.66 -19.05 20.08
CA CYS A 14 18.83 -18.04 19.42
C CYS A 14 17.74 -18.65 18.52
N THR A 15 18.03 -19.73 17.80
CA THR A 15 17.05 -20.45 16.97
C THR A 15 15.96 -21.10 17.82
N LEU A 16 16.33 -21.70 18.96
CA LEU A 16 15.38 -22.27 19.91
C LEU A 16 14.49 -21.19 20.54
N ARG A 17 15.07 -20.04 20.92
CA ARG A 17 14.31 -18.89 21.43
C ARG A 17 13.32 -18.35 20.39
N LEU A 18 13.70 -18.30 19.11
CA LEU A 18 12.82 -17.84 18.02
C LEU A 18 11.61 -18.76 17.76
N ALA A 19 11.69 -20.04 18.13
CA ALA A 19 10.54 -20.97 18.02
C ALA A 19 9.33 -20.53 18.88
N LEU A 20 9.56 -19.71 19.92
CA LEU A 20 8.51 -19.16 20.77
C LEU A 20 7.74 -17.98 20.14
N LEU A 21 8.19 -17.41 19.02
CA LEU A 21 7.56 -16.25 18.38
C LEU A 21 6.03 -16.33 18.17
N PRO A 22 5.41 -17.50 17.89
CA PRO A 22 3.96 -17.60 17.77
C PRO A 22 3.21 -17.32 19.08
N SER A 23 3.72 -17.77 20.23
CA SER A 23 3.04 -17.72 21.54
C SER A 23 3.29 -16.44 22.34
N LEU A 24 4.25 -15.60 21.94
CA LEU A 24 4.58 -14.35 22.63
C LEU A 24 3.57 -13.22 22.34
N SER A 25 3.44 -12.28 23.28
CA SER A 25 2.73 -11.01 23.06
C SER A 25 3.52 -10.07 22.12
N PRO A 26 2.90 -9.01 21.55
CA PRO A 26 3.61 -8.06 20.68
C PRO A 26 4.83 -7.41 21.35
N SER A 27 4.73 -7.03 22.63
CA SER A 27 5.86 -6.45 23.39
C SER A 27 6.97 -7.47 23.63
N GLN A 28 6.62 -8.72 23.96
CA GLN A 28 7.57 -9.81 24.13
C GLN A 28 8.28 -10.18 22.82
N LYS A 29 7.59 -10.14 21.66
CA LYS A 29 8.22 -10.32 20.33
C LYS A 29 9.28 -9.26 20.08
N THR A 30 8.95 -7.99 20.33
CA THR A 30 9.91 -6.87 20.20
C THR A 30 11.10 -7.03 21.14
N ALA A 31 10.87 -7.36 22.42
CA ALA A 31 11.94 -7.58 23.40
C ALA A 31 12.86 -8.75 23.02
N LEU A 32 12.30 -9.88 22.57
CA LEU A 32 13.06 -11.04 22.12
C LEU A 32 13.92 -10.70 20.89
N VAL A 33 13.33 -10.07 19.87
CA VAL A 33 14.05 -9.68 18.64
C VAL A 33 15.14 -8.64 18.96
N SER A 34 14.88 -7.71 19.88
CA SER A 34 15.89 -6.74 20.34
C SER A 34 17.07 -7.43 21.00
N SER A 35 16.84 -8.34 21.96
CA SER A 35 17.90 -9.10 22.61
C SER A 35 18.71 -9.92 21.61
N ILE A 36 18.07 -10.64 20.70
CA ILE A 36 18.78 -11.41 19.65
C ILE A 36 19.59 -10.48 18.73
N SER A 37 19.08 -9.29 18.40
CA SER A 37 19.82 -8.29 17.62
C SER A 37 21.06 -7.78 18.37
N THR A 38 20.96 -7.57 19.68
CA THR A 38 22.11 -7.22 20.53
C THR A 38 23.14 -8.36 20.58
N ASP A 39 22.69 -9.60 20.78
CA ASP A 39 23.56 -10.80 20.80
C ASP A 39 24.32 -10.93 19.45
N ILE A 40 23.62 -10.73 18.33
CA ILE A 40 24.21 -10.76 16.97
C ILE A 40 25.22 -9.62 16.78
N ALA A 41 24.89 -8.39 17.17
CA ALA A 41 25.78 -7.24 17.03
C ALA A 41 27.07 -7.42 17.85
N ALA A 42 26.95 -7.88 19.10
CA ALA A 42 28.10 -8.21 19.94
C ALA A 42 28.95 -9.33 19.30
N THR A 43 28.32 -10.38 18.77
CA THR A 43 29.00 -11.48 18.07
C THR A 43 29.85 -10.97 16.90
N PHE A 44 29.29 -10.12 16.03
CA PHE A 44 30.04 -9.52 14.92
C PHE A 44 31.22 -8.66 15.40
N ILE A 45 31.05 -7.88 16.48
CA ILE A 45 32.13 -7.06 17.06
C ILE A 45 33.28 -7.92 17.59
N TYR A 46 32.98 -9.02 18.30
CA TYR A 46 34.00 -9.93 18.80
C TYR A 46 34.76 -10.65 17.68
N ILE A 47 34.05 -11.05 16.62
CA ILE A 47 34.68 -11.70 15.45
C ILE A 47 35.57 -10.72 14.68
N ALA A 48 35.11 -9.48 14.47
CA ALA A 48 35.92 -8.43 13.84
C ALA A 48 37.23 -8.21 14.62
N LYS A 49 37.17 -8.07 15.96
CA LYS A 49 38.36 -7.93 16.82
C LYS A 49 39.30 -9.13 16.73
N ALA A 50 38.77 -10.35 16.69
CA ALA A 50 39.59 -11.56 16.56
C ALA A 50 40.27 -11.65 15.18
N ALA A 51 39.61 -11.20 14.11
CA ALA A 51 40.22 -11.08 12.79
C ALA A 51 41.30 -9.97 12.75
N GLU A 52 41.07 -8.81 13.38
CA GLU A 52 42.06 -7.73 13.53
C GLU A 52 43.34 -8.19 14.24
N THR A 53 43.24 -9.10 15.22
CA THR A 53 44.41 -9.68 15.91
C THR A 53 45.03 -10.88 15.17
N GLY A 54 44.53 -11.25 13.99
CA GLY A 54 44.99 -12.43 13.25
C GLY A 54 44.66 -13.78 13.90
N LEU A 55 43.73 -13.80 14.88
CA LEU A 55 43.24 -15.03 15.51
C LEU A 55 42.21 -15.75 14.63
N LEU A 56 41.55 -15.01 13.74
CA LEU A 56 40.67 -15.55 12.70
C LEU A 56 41.16 -15.11 11.32
N ASP A 57 41.15 -16.04 10.37
CA ASP A 57 41.44 -15.79 8.95
C ASP A 57 40.15 -15.70 8.10
N SER A 58 40.32 -15.49 6.79
CA SER A 58 39.20 -15.40 5.84
C SER A 58 38.44 -16.72 5.64
N GLU A 59 39.07 -17.88 5.87
CA GLU A 59 38.39 -19.19 5.81
C GLU A 59 37.47 -19.35 7.02
N ASN A 60 37.88 -18.85 8.20
CA ASN A 60 37.05 -18.86 9.40
C ASN A 60 35.81 -17.95 9.24
N THR A 61 35.90 -16.85 8.50
CA THR A 61 34.82 -15.86 8.34
C THR A 61 33.91 -16.06 7.12
N GLU A 62 34.23 -16.94 6.16
CA GLU A 62 33.44 -17.16 4.93
C GLU A 62 31.94 -17.41 5.21
N SER A 63 31.64 -18.15 6.27
CA SER A 63 30.26 -18.44 6.69
C SER A 63 29.47 -17.18 7.09
N LEU A 64 30.14 -16.15 7.62
CA LEU A 64 29.53 -14.87 7.99
C LEU A 64 29.23 -14.02 6.77
N ASP A 65 30.09 -14.02 5.75
CA ASP A 65 29.81 -13.34 4.48
C ASP A 65 28.57 -13.91 3.80
N THR A 66 28.38 -15.23 3.90
CA THR A 66 27.14 -15.88 3.46
C THR A 66 25.92 -15.42 4.25
N VAL A 67 26.03 -15.27 5.58
CA VAL A 67 24.94 -14.71 6.42
C VAL A 67 24.65 -13.25 6.07
N ILE A 68 25.67 -12.41 5.92
CA ILE A 68 25.55 -11.00 5.54
C ILE A 68 24.87 -10.86 4.17
N ARG A 69 25.23 -11.71 3.20
CA ARG A 69 24.58 -11.75 1.88
C ARG A 69 23.10 -12.11 1.99
N MET A 70 22.74 -13.18 2.71
CA MET A 70 21.33 -13.55 2.91
C MET A 70 20.49 -12.44 3.55
N ILE A 71 21.07 -11.68 4.50
CA ILE A 71 20.41 -10.53 5.12
C ILE A 71 20.19 -9.41 4.09
N LYS A 72 21.21 -9.07 3.29
CA LYS A 72 21.13 -8.06 2.21
C LYS A 72 20.08 -8.43 1.16
N ASP A 73 20.12 -9.66 0.64
CA ASP A 73 19.19 -10.15 -0.38
C ASP A 73 17.73 -10.13 0.13
N THR A 74 17.52 -10.54 1.39
CA THR A 74 16.20 -10.47 2.05
C THR A 74 15.71 -9.03 2.20
N ALA A 75 16.58 -8.08 2.53
CA ALA A 75 16.23 -6.67 2.67
C ALA A 75 15.87 -6.04 1.31
N ILE A 76 16.62 -6.35 0.25
CA ILE A 76 16.35 -5.91 -1.12
C ILE A 76 14.99 -6.44 -1.59
N SER A 77 14.76 -7.75 -1.50
CA SER A 77 13.50 -8.38 -1.91
C SER A 77 12.28 -7.83 -1.15
N ARG A 78 12.42 -7.54 0.15
CA ARG A 78 11.37 -6.87 0.94
C ARG A 78 11.08 -5.45 0.46
N ARG A 79 12.12 -4.68 0.09
CA ARG A 79 11.98 -3.32 -0.44
C ARG A 79 11.27 -3.32 -1.79
N GLU A 80 11.73 -4.14 -2.73
CA GLU A 80 11.14 -4.28 -4.08
C GLU A 80 9.65 -4.63 -3.98
N ARG A 81 9.29 -5.60 -3.14
CA ARG A 81 7.89 -6.00 -2.92
C ARG A 81 7.02 -4.90 -2.29
N LEU A 82 7.61 -3.95 -1.55
CA LEU A 82 6.91 -2.76 -1.06
C LEU A 82 6.74 -1.71 -2.16
N GLU A 83 7.78 -1.48 -2.96
CA GLU A 83 7.75 -0.57 -4.12
C GLU A 83 6.72 -1.02 -5.16
N GLU A 84 6.63 -2.32 -5.46
CA GLU A 84 5.58 -2.91 -6.30
C GLU A 84 4.17 -2.65 -5.77
N LYS A 85 3.95 -2.82 -4.45
CA LYS A 85 2.66 -2.53 -3.81
C LYS A 85 2.31 -1.06 -3.94
N VAL A 86 3.26 -0.15 -3.68
CA VAL A 86 3.07 1.30 -3.85
C VAL A 86 2.73 1.63 -5.30
N ALA A 87 3.48 1.09 -6.27
CA ALA A 87 3.19 1.27 -7.69
C ALA A 87 1.80 0.75 -8.09
N SER A 88 1.39 -0.41 -7.56
CA SER A 88 0.05 -0.98 -7.77
C SER A 88 -1.06 -0.07 -7.23
N TYR A 89 -0.90 0.46 -6.01
CA TYR A 89 -1.83 1.42 -5.43
C TYR A 89 -1.89 2.73 -6.22
N GLN A 90 -0.75 3.27 -6.66
CA GLN A 90 -0.73 4.46 -7.53
C GLN A 90 -1.44 4.21 -8.87
N ARG A 91 -1.22 3.06 -9.53
CA ARG A 91 -1.93 2.65 -10.75
C ARG A 91 -3.45 2.56 -10.50
N ARG A 92 -3.87 1.96 -9.37
CA ARG A 92 -5.28 1.86 -8.95
C ARG A 92 -5.90 3.25 -8.70
N LEU A 93 -5.21 4.14 -8.00
CA LEU A 93 -5.63 5.52 -7.76
C LEU A 93 -5.80 6.30 -9.08
N ARG A 94 -4.83 6.20 -10.00
CA ARG A 94 -4.90 6.80 -11.35
C ARG A 94 -6.13 6.28 -12.12
N ARG A 95 -6.43 4.97 -12.05
CA ARG A 95 -7.65 4.39 -12.66
C ARG A 95 -8.94 4.95 -12.05
N TYR A 96 -9.05 5.03 -10.72
CA TYR A 96 -10.23 5.63 -10.07
C TYR A 96 -10.41 7.11 -10.43
N ARG A 97 -9.33 7.92 -10.38
CA ARG A 97 -9.37 9.34 -10.78
C ARG A 97 -9.86 9.51 -12.22
N ARG A 98 -9.45 8.64 -13.16
CA ARG A 98 -9.96 8.64 -14.55
C ARG A 98 -11.45 8.27 -14.63
N LYS A 99 -11.89 7.20 -13.95
CA LYS A 99 -13.31 6.80 -13.88
C LYS A 99 -14.18 7.93 -13.30
N TYR A 100 -13.76 8.53 -12.19
CA TYR A 100 -14.43 9.66 -11.55
C TYR A 100 -14.53 10.88 -12.48
N LYS A 101 -13.43 11.29 -13.13
CA LYS A 101 -13.44 12.39 -14.12
C LYS A 101 -14.33 12.13 -15.35
N ARG A 102 -14.59 10.86 -15.71
CA ARG A 102 -15.57 10.51 -16.76
C ARG A 102 -17.00 10.61 -16.23
N ARG A 103 -17.30 9.99 -15.07
CA ARG A 103 -18.63 10.06 -14.42
C ARG A 103 -19.05 11.51 -14.15
N MET A 104 -18.17 12.33 -13.61
CA MET A 104 -18.47 13.74 -13.32
C MET A 104 -18.63 14.61 -14.57
N ARG A 105 -18.04 14.24 -15.71
CA ARG A 105 -18.34 14.89 -17.00
C ARG A 105 -19.75 14.53 -17.48
N TRP A 106 -20.11 13.24 -17.42
CA TRP A 106 -21.44 12.78 -17.78
C TRP A 106 -22.53 13.43 -16.90
N VAL A 107 -22.36 13.44 -15.57
CA VAL A 107 -23.30 14.09 -14.63
C VAL A 107 -23.50 15.58 -14.94
N ARG A 108 -22.43 16.32 -15.29
CA ARG A 108 -22.56 17.74 -15.69
C ARG A 108 -23.33 17.94 -16.99
N MET A 109 -23.14 17.05 -17.98
CA MET A 109 -23.89 17.11 -19.23
C MET A 109 -25.37 16.82 -18.98
N GLU A 110 -25.67 15.79 -18.21
CA GLU A 110 -27.06 15.42 -17.90
C GLU A 110 -27.78 16.49 -17.08
N PHE A 111 -27.11 17.05 -16.07
CA PHE A 111 -27.64 18.18 -15.31
C PHE A 111 -27.95 19.39 -16.20
N ARG A 112 -27.05 19.75 -17.14
CA ARG A 112 -27.31 20.82 -18.12
C ARG A 112 -28.54 20.51 -18.99
N ASN A 113 -28.66 19.28 -19.50
CA ASN A 113 -29.81 18.86 -20.29
C ASN A 113 -31.13 19.00 -19.52
N VAL A 114 -31.15 18.61 -18.24
CA VAL A 114 -32.33 18.73 -17.36
C VAL A 114 -32.68 20.20 -17.11
N VAL A 115 -31.70 21.06 -16.79
CA VAL A 115 -31.93 22.50 -16.59
C VAL A 115 -32.48 23.15 -17.86
N SER A 116 -31.87 22.91 -19.03
CA SER A 116 -32.36 23.47 -20.30
C SER A 116 -33.79 23.01 -20.65
N ARG A 117 -34.16 21.77 -20.32
CA ARG A 117 -35.56 21.30 -20.48
C ARG A 117 -36.52 22.00 -19.52
N ALA A 118 -36.11 22.22 -18.27
CA ALA A 118 -36.90 22.95 -17.28
C ALA A 118 -37.12 24.43 -17.68
N ASP A 119 -36.08 25.11 -18.18
CA ASP A 119 -36.16 26.49 -18.68
C ASP A 119 -37.14 26.61 -19.87
N LEU A 120 -37.12 25.65 -20.80
CA LEU A 120 -38.06 25.59 -21.93
C LEU A 120 -39.50 25.32 -21.47
N ALA A 121 -39.70 24.45 -20.47
CA ALA A 121 -41.01 24.20 -19.87
C ALA A 121 -41.56 25.43 -19.12
N LEU A 122 -40.69 26.21 -18.49
CA LEU A 122 -41.07 27.46 -17.82
C LEU A 122 -41.49 28.54 -18.84
N LYS A 123 -40.70 28.73 -19.90
CA LYS A 123 -40.96 29.71 -20.98
C LYS A 123 -42.23 29.38 -21.79
N SER A 124 -42.52 28.11 -22.02
CA SER A 124 -43.77 27.69 -22.68
C SER A 124 -44.99 27.88 -21.78
N ARG A 125 -44.88 27.66 -20.46
CA ARG A 125 -45.96 27.98 -19.52
C ARG A 125 -46.27 29.48 -19.46
N THR A 126 -45.26 30.35 -19.47
CA THR A 126 -45.50 31.81 -19.44
C THR A 126 -46.10 32.33 -20.75
N SER A 127 -45.77 31.75 -21.92
CA SER A 127 -46.41 32.15 -23.19
C SER A 127 -47.89 31.74 -23.29
N VAL A 128 -48.28 30.61 -22.70
CA VAL A 128 -49.69 30.15 -22.64
C VAL A 128 -50.52 30.97 -21.64
N GLY A 129 -49.91 31.54 -20.59
CA GLY A 129 -50.60 32.38 -19.61
C GLY A 129 -51.06 33.75 -20.13
N VAL A 130 -50.44 34.27 -21.20
CA VAL A 130 -50.72 35.63 -21.71
C VAL A 130 -51.89 35.67 -22.70
N SER A 131 -52.21 34.55 -23.38
CA SER A 131 -53.27 34.49 -24.40
C SER A 131 -54.68 34.16 -23.87
N GLY A 132 -54.83 33.87 -22.57
CA GLY A 132 -56.10 33.42 -21.97
C GLY A 132 -57.08 34.52 -21.54
N SER A 133 -56.64 35.77 -21.39
CA SER A 133 -57.44 36.83 -20.74
C SER A 133 -58.17 37.76 -21.73
N LYS A 134 -59.14 37.21 -22.47
CA LYS A 134 -60.12 38.03 -23.22
C LYS A 134 -61.49 37.35 -23.36
N ARG A 135 -62.13 37.06 -22.23
CA ARG A 135 -63.56 36.71 -22.19
C ARG A 135 -64.42 37.97 -22.01
N ARG A 136 -65.03 38.36 -23.13
CA ARG A 136 -66.44 38.79 -23.29
C ARG A 136 -67.16 39.25 -22.01
N GLY A 137 -67.42 40.57 -21.93
CA GLY A 137 -68.67 41.10 -21.40
C GLY A 137 -69.42 41.75 -22.58
N SER A 138 -70.70 41.41 -22.77
CA SER A 138 -71.53 41.92 -23.86
C SER A 138 -72.82 42.52 -23.33
N THR A 139 -73.37 43.47 -24.11
CA THR A 139 -74.82 43.75 -24.29
C THR A 139 -75.68 44.23 -23.11
N GLY A 140 -76.48 45.27 -23.39
CA GLY A 140 -77.55 45.79 -22.54
C GLY A 140 -77.06 46.71 -21.42
N GLU A 141 -77.79 47.71 -20.93
CA GLU A 141 -79.08 48.27 -21.33
C GLU A 141 -79.08 49.77 -20.92
N LEU A 142 -79.94 50.63 -21.45
CA LEU A 142 -81.12 50.36 -22.29
C LEU A 142 -81.11 51.26 -23.54
#